data_AF-A0A7C3G0D1-F1
#
_entry.id   AF-A0A7C3G0D1-F1
#
_cell.length_a   1.000
_cell.length_b   1.000
_cell.length_c   1.000
_cell.angle_alpha   90.00
_cell.angle_beta   90.00
_cell.angle_gamma   90.00
#
_symmetry.space_group_name_H-M   'P 1'
#
loop_
_entity.id
_entity.type
_entity.pdbx_description
1 polymer ?
#
loop_
_entity_poly.entity_id
_entity_poly.type
_entity_poly.pdbx_seq_one_letter_code
_entity_poly.pdbx_strand_id
1 'polypeptide(L)' 'MNKHLRENIGPIATADEIYFIDSMPTTRSGKNDETRMKAVASGQNIGDLTTLEDKGSVEEVKRA' A
#
# COMPACT_ATOMS: atom_id res chain seq x y z
N MET A 1 7.72 10.68 -11.06
CA MET A 1 6.67 10.74 -10.01
C MET A 1 6.74 12.00 -9.16
N ASN A 2 7.80 12.25 -8.38
CA ASN A 2 7.86 13.41 -7.48
C ASN A 2 7.73 14.78 -8.15
N LYS A 3 8.25 14.95 -9.37
CA LYS A 3 8.02 16.17 -10.17
C LYS A 3 6.53 16.40 -10.45
N HIS A 4 5.80 15.35 -10.83
CA HIS A 4 4.36 15.42 -11.11
C HIS A 4 3.55 15.74 -9.85
N LEU A 5 3.88 15.13 -8.70
CA LEU A 5 3.24 15.46 -7.41
C LEU A 5 3.47 16.92 -7.00
N ARG A 6 4.71 17.41 -7.18
CA ARG A 6 5.07 18.80 -6.90
C ARG A 6 4.37 19.81 -7.81
N GLU A 7 4.17 19.47 -9.08
CA GLU A 7 3.49 20.33 -10.05
C GLU A 7 1.97 20.37 -9.83
N ASN A 8 1.34 19.24 -9.47
CA ASN A 8 -0.12 19.15 -9.38
C ASN A 8 -0.68 19.38 -7.97
N ILE A 9 0.05 18.99 -6.93
CA ILE A 9 -0.41 19.10 -5.52
C ILE A 9 0.45 20.10 -4.75
N GLY A 10 1.77 20.11 -5.00
CA GLY A 10 2.71 21.04 -4.38
C GLY A 10 3.83 20.35 -3.60
N PRO A 11 4.79 21.13 -3.07
CA PRO A 11 5.97 20.59 -2.39
C PRO A 11 5.65 19.77 -1.13
N ILE A 12 4.53 20.05 -0.46
CA ILE A 12 4.07 19.30 0.73
C ILE A 12 3.69 17.85 0.44
N ALA A 13 3.33 17.53 -0.80
CA ALA A 13 2.90 16.19 -1.20
C ALA A 13 4.03 15.35 -1.82
N THR A 14 5.28 15.75 -1.61
CA THR A 14 6.42 14.95 -2.06
C THR A 14 6.42 13.64 -1.27
N ALA A 15 6.33 12.51 -1.97
CA ALA A 15 6.46 11.22 -1.33
C ALA A 15 7.92 10.95 -0.97
N ASP A 16 8.15 10.51 0.28
CA ASP A 16 9.46 10.08 0.74
C ASP A 16 9.88 8.79 0.03
N GLU A 17 8.95 7.83 -0.09
CA GLU A 17 9.15 6.55 -0.74
C GLU A 17 7.95 6.19 -1.64
N ILE A 18 8.22 5.54 -2.76
CA ILE A 18 7.20 5.11 -3.72
C ILE A 18 7.46 3.65 -4.07
N TYR A 19 6.49 2.81 -3.74
CA TYR A 19 6.52 1.37 -3.98
C TYR A 19 5.58 1.03 -5.14
N PHE A 20 6.08 0.22 -6.07
CA PHE A 20 5.28 -0.33 -7.16
C PHE A 20 4.99 -1.79 -6.85
N ILE A 21 3.72 -2.16 -6.93
CA ILE A 21 3.21 -3.51 -6.69
C ILE A 21 2.37 -3.92 -7.90
N ASP A 22 2.41 -5.19 -8.26
CA ASP A 22 1.63 -5.74 -9.37
C ASP A 22 0.14 -5.88 -8.98
N SER A 23 -0.14 -6.15 -7.71
CA SER A 23 -1.50 -6.36 -7.21
C SER A 23 -1.78 -5.57 -5.92
N MET A 24 -2.89 -4.82 -5.91
CA MET A 24 -3.34 -4.12 -4.69
C MET A 24 -4.10 -5.11 -3.79
N PRO A 25 -3.74 -5.23 -2.50
CA PRO A 25 -4.44 -6.12 -1.59
C PRO A 25 -5.89 -5.67 -1.39
N THR A 26 -6.85 -6.49 -1.80
CA THR A 26 -8.29 -6.26 -1.63
C THR A 26 -8.90 -7.25 -0.65
N THR A 27 -9.91 -6.80 0.09
CA THR A 27 -10.75 -7.69 0.90
C THR A 27 -11.71 -8.47 0.01
N ARG A 28 -12.30 -9.56 0.54
CA ARG A 28 -13.36 -10.32 -0.16
C ARG A 28 -14.60 -9.51 -0.57
N SER A 29 -14.73 -8.28 -0.06
CA SER A 29 -15.78 -7.34 -0.46
C SER A 29 -15.34 -6.41 -1.60
N GLY A 30 -14.15 -6.60 -2.17
CA GLY A 30 -13.57 -5.78 -3.23
C GLY A 30 -13.06 -4.41 -2.77
N LYS A 31 -12.88 -4.20 -1.46
CA LYS A 31 -12.36 -2.92 -0.94
C LYS A 31 -10.85 -2.99 -0.79
N ASN A 32 -10.15 -1.92 -1.17
CA ASN A 32 -8.71 -1.74 -0.92
C ASN A 32 -8.42 -1.83 0.58
N ASP A 33 -7.44 -2.66 0.94
CA ASP A 33 -7.10 -2.94 2.34
C ASP A 33 -5.99 -2.02 2.87
N GLU A 34 -6.26 -0.72 2.88
CA GLU A 34 -5.31 0.32 3.31
C GLU A 34 -4.81 0.13 4.74
N THR A 35 -5.62 -0.47 5.62
CA THR A 35 -5.26 -0.71 7.02
C THR A 35 -4.01 -1.58 7.12
N ARG A 36 -3.96 -2.67 6.34
CA ARG A 36 -2.83 -3.59 6.34
C ARG A 36 -1.64 -2.98 5.60
N MET A 37 -1.87 -2.25 4.51
CA MET A 37 -0.80 -1.50 3.82
C MET A 37 -0.11 -0.50 4.77
N LYS A 38 -0.87 0.23 5.60
CA LYS A 38 -0.31 1.13 6.62
C LYS A 38 0.50 0.37 7.66
N ALA A 39 0.03 -0.80 8.09
CA ALA A 39 0.77 -1.65 9.03
C ALA A 39 2.10 -2.12 8.42
N VAL A 40 2.11 -2.57 7.16
CA VAL A 40 3.35 -2.96 6.45
C VAL A 40 4.32 -1.78 6.33
N ALA A 41 3.85 -0.63 5.85
CA ALA A 41 4.67 0.57 5.70
C ALA A 41 5.24 1.09 7.05
N SER A 42 4.50 0.86 8.14
CA SER A 42 4.94 1.25 9.50
C SER A 42 5.77 0.17 10.20
N GLY A 43 6.05 -0.97 9.55
CA GLY A 43 6.73 -2.12 10.16
C GLY A 43 5.97 -2.78 11.32
N GLN A 44 4.66 -2.53 11.41
CA GLN A 44 3.77 -3.07 12.44
C GLN A 44 3.25 -4.47 12.06
N ASN A 45 2.74 -5.19 13.05
CA ASN A 45 2.12 -6.49 12.80
C ASN A 45 0.81 -6.32 12.00
N ILE A 46 0.74 -6.99 10.86
CA ILE A 46 -0.36 -6.89 9.88
C ILE A 46 -1.66 -7.56 10.41
N GLY A 47 -1.55 -8.38 11.46
CA GLY A 47 -2.69 -9.05 12.08
C GLY A 47 -3.27 -10.16 11.20
N ASP A 48 -4.59 -10.36 11.29
CA ASP A 48 -5.28 -11.42 10.55
C ASP A 48 -5.52 -11.06 9.06
N LEU A 49 -5.07 -11.96 8.18
CA LEU A 49 -5.16 -11.89 6.72
C LEU A 49 -6.30 -12.75 6.14
N THR A 50 -7.12 -13.40 6.97
CA THR A 50 -8.22 -14.28 6.50
C THR A 50 -9.28 -13.54 5.68
N THR A 51 -9.41 -12.22 5.86
CA THR A 51 -10.39 -11.38 5.16
C THR A 51 -9.94 -10.92 3.78
N LEU A 52 -8.66 -11.10 3.43
CA LEU A 52 -8.13 -10.76 2.12
C LEU A 52 -8.57 -11.78 1.07
N GLU A 53 -8.82 -11.27 -0.13
CA GLU A 53 -9.11 -12.08 -1.30
C GLU A 53 -7.82 -12.76 -1.81
N ASP A 54 -6.75 -11.97 -1.95
CA ASP A 54 -5.42 -12.47 -2.26
C ASP A 54 -4.43 -12.18 -1.12
N LYS A 55 -3.92 -13.25 -0.52
CA LYS A 55 -2.90 -13.17 0.54
C LYS A 55 -1.51 -12.88 -0.03
N GLY A 56 -1.28 -13.21 -1.31
CA GLY A 56 -0.01 -12.99 -2.00
C GLY A 56 0.33 -11.51 -2.15
N SER A 57 -0.68 -10.67 -2.42
CA SER A 57 -0.52 -9.21 -2.59
C SER A 57 0.08 -8.52 -1.36
N VAL A 58 -0.18 -9.02 -0.14
CA VAL A 58 0.39 -8.42 1.09
C VAL A 58 1.87 -8.75 1.24
N GLU A 59 2.29 -9.96 0.89
CA GLU A 59 3.70 -10.33 0.90
C GLU A 59 4.50 -9.58 -0.18
N GLU A 60 3.85 -9.25 -1.29
CA GLU A 60 4.43 -8.41 -2.34
C GLU A 60 4.69 -6.98 -1.82
N VAL A 61 3.70 -6.36 -1.18
CA VAL A 61 3.84 -5.03 -0.53
C VAL A 61 4.94 -5.03 0.52
N LYS A 62 5.20 -6.15 1.19
CA LYS A 62 6.26 -6.28 2.20
C LYS A 62 7.66 -6.44 1.59
N ARG A 63 7.76 -6.89 0.33
CA ARG A 63 9.03 -7.09 -0.39
C ARG A 63 9.45 -5.89 -1.21
N ALA A 64 8.48 -5.07 -1.63
CA ALA A 64 8.71 -3.81 -2.32
C ALA A 64 9.47 -2.84 -1.40
#